data_AF-A0A960ZM97-F1
#
_entry.id   AF-A0A960ZM97-F1
#
_cell.length_a   1.000
_cell.length_b   1.000
_cell.length_c   1.000
_cell.angle_alpha   90.00
_cell.angle_beta   90.00
_cell.angle_gamma   90.00
#
_symmetry.space_group_name_H-M   'P 1'
#
loop_
_entity.id
_entity.type
_entity.pdbx_description
1 polymer ?
#
loop_
_entity_poly.entity_id
_entity_poly.type
_entity_poly.pdbx_seq_one_letter_code
_entity_poly.pdbx_strand_id
1 'polypeptide(L)'
;MKPLIRFLTILVLATGLASCVSVDENTAPTPALPTSGYDLGVMKGKQDGSSGLSRTPDRHAGSFAEADRSEFLRGYEEGYNAGIRGEKPASYGQPLTSVNGPGTVTIQEGARTVSVCKTASPNVEQTKFITEQQQIVVKSRGAHGPATVQLFDTATGTEKGRVMAYDIKNNQPAWAAGMGE
;
A
#
# COMPACT_ATOMS: atom_id res chain seq x y z
N MET A 1 56.02 -21.98 -48.72
CA MET A 1 56.80 -20.72 -48.58
C MET A 1 56.52 -20.11 -47.20
N LYS A 2 57.55 -20.02 -46.35
CA LYS A 2 57.69 -19.08 -45.20
C LYS A 2 58.08 -17.68 -45.75
N PRO A 3 58.03 -16.52 -45.04
CA PRO A 3 58.23 -16.27 -43.59
C PRO A 3 57.18 -15.34 -42.93
N LEU A 4 56.98 -15.33 -41.59
CA LEU A 4 57.85 -14.89 -40.48
C LEU A 4 58.10 -13.36 -40.48
N ILE A 5 57.84 -12.71 -39.33
CA ILE A 5 58.41 -11.45 -38.75
C ILE A 5 57.27 -10.72 -38.00
N ARG A 6 57.12 -10.81 -36.67
CA ARG A 6 57.95 -10.34 -35.52
C ARG A 6 57.80 -8.83 -35.21
N PHE A 7 57.60 -8.58 -33.91
CA PHE A 7 57.79 -7.35 -33.13
C PHE A 7 56.80 -6.20 -33.36
N LEU A 8 56.06 -5.82 -32.30
CA LEU A 8 56.59 -4.84 -31.34
C LEU A 8 55.68 -4.74 -30.10
N THR A 9 56.32 -4.97 -28.96
CA THR A 9 55.83 -4.69 -27.61
C THR A 9 55.68 -3.19 -27.41
N ILE A 10 54.52 -2.69 -26.97
CA ILE A 10 54.45 -1.47 -26.16
C ILE A 10 53.69 -1.80 -24.88
N LEU A 11 54.51 -1.97 -23.84
CA LEU A 11 54.17 -1.87 -22.43
C LEU A 11 53.72 -0.44 -22.15
N VAL A 12 52.45 -0.23 -21.80
CA VAL A 12 52.01 0.97 -21.08
C VAL A 12 51.55 0.54 -19.71
N LEU A 13 52.46 0.72 -18.76
CA LEU A 13 52.21 0.70 -17.33
C LEU A 13 51.39 1.97 -17.01
N ALA A 14 50.09 1.83 -16.78
CA ALA A 14 49.29 2.88 -16.15
C ALA A 14 48.68 2.31 -14.87
N THR A 15 49.47 2.37 -13.81
CA THR A 15 49.02 2.24 -12.42
C THR A 15 48.10 3.41 -12.08
N GLY A 16 46.82 3.28 -12.43
CA GLY A 16 45.76 4.09 -11.84
C GLY A 16 45.21 3.34 -10.63
N LEU A 17 45.64 3.71 -9.44
CA LEU A 17 44.89 3.41 -8.22
C LEU A 17 43.59 4.21 -8.29
N ALA A 18 42.59 3.66 -8.98
CA ALA A 18 41.22 4.10 -8.84
C ALA A 18 40.77 3.67 -7.45
N SER A 19 40.87 4.59 -6.49
CA SER A 19 40.17 4.48 -5.22
C SER A 19 38.68 4.46 -5.53
N CYS A 20 38.13 3.25 -5.69
CA CYS A 20 36.69 3.04 -5.60
C CYS A 20 36.28 3.34 -4.16
N VAL A 21 35.94 4.59 -3.89
CA VAL A 21 34.99 4.89 -2.81
C VAL A 21 33.70 4.19 -3.23
N SER A 22 33.48 3.02 -2.63
CA SER A 22 32.15 2.42 -2.57
C SER A 22 31.30 3.37 -1.73
N VAL A 23 30.61 4.30 -2.39
CA VAL A 23 29.48 4.98 -1.77
C VAL A 23 28.47 3.87 -1.52
N ASP A 24 28.34 3.47 -0.26
CA ASP A 24 27.30 2.57 0.20
C ASP A 24 25.98 3.34 0.17
N GLU A 25 25.42 3.49 -1.04
CA GLU A 25 24.12 4.08 -1.34
C GLU A 25 23.00 3.11 -0.94
N ASN A 26 23.08 2.57 0.27
CA ASN A 26 22.07 1.70 0.87
C ASN A 26 21.77 2.04 2.32
N THR A 27 22.29 3.16 2.82
CA THR A 27 21.72 3.77 4.03
C THR A 27 20.43 4.44 3.59
N ALA A 28 19.30 3.76 3.81
CA ALA A 28 17.99 4.39 3.75
C ALA A 28 18.08 5.74 4.46
N PRO A 29 17.66 6.86 3.85
CA PRO A 29 17.80 8.17 4.46
C PRO A 29 17.19 8.09 5.86
N THR A 30 18.04 8.26 6.87
CA THR A 30 17.58 8.39 8.25
C THR A 30 16.49 9.47 8.20
N PRO A 31 15.23 9.15 8.56
CA PRO A 31 14.16 10.13 8.44
C PRO A 31 14.62 11.38 9.16
N ALA A 32 14.76 12.48 8.42
CA ALA A 32 15.18 13.75 8.99
C ALA A 32 14.30 13.97 10.22
N LEU A 33 14.93 14.19 11.38
CA LEU A 33 14.16 14.50 12.58
C LEU A 33 13.21 15.64 12.22
N PRO A 34 11.91 15.52 12.55
CA PRO A 34 10.92 16.54 12.24
C PRO A 34 11.46 17.87 12.73
N THR A 35 11.60 18.82 11.79
CA THR A 35 12.34 20.06 12.03
C THR A 35 11.50 21.06 12.82
N SER A 36 10.20 20.76 13.00
CA SER A 36 9.25 21.55 13.76
C SER A 36 8.32 20.65 14.59
N GLY A 37 7.75 21.19 15.68
CA GLY A 37 6.71 20.51 16.46
C GLY A 37 5.51 20.08 15.61
N TYR A 38 5.18 20.85 14.57
CA TYR A 38 4.12 20.54 13.63
C TYR A 38 4.34 19.21 12.91
N ASP A 39 5.52 19.00 12.32
CA ASP A 39 5.83 17.79 11.55
C ASP A 39 5.80 16.54 12.44
N LEU A 40 6.31 16.68 13.67
CA LEU A 40 6.24 15.64 14.69
C LEU A 40 4.77 15.33 15.04
N GLY A 41 3.95 16.37 15.20
CA GLY A 41 2.51 16.27 15.40
C GLY A 41 1.86 15.44 14.29
N VAL A 42 2.06 15.82 13.03
CA VAL A 42 1.49 15.12 11.86
C VAL A 42 1.87 13.64 11.86
N MET A 43 3.15 13.32 12.09
CA MET A 43 3.59 11.92 12.13
C MET A 43 2.93 11.14 13.27
N LYS A 44 2.92 11.68 14.50
CA LYS A 44 2.33 11.00 15.67
C LYS A 44 0.81 10.85 15.54
N GLY A 45 0.14 11.89 15.05
CA GLY A 45 -1.28 11.86 14.76
C GLY A 45 -1.61 10.77 13.75
N LYS A 46 -0.89 10.73 12.61
CA LYS A 46 -1.11 9.73 11.55
C LYS A 46 -0.85 8.32 12.05
N GLN A 47 0.19 8.11 12.84
CA GLN A 47 0.48 6.83 13.47
C GLN A 47 -0.68 6.37 14.38
N ASP A 48 -1.16 7.25 15.28
CA ASP A 48 -2.26 6.91 16.19
C ASP A 48 -3.57 6.65 15.43
N GLY A 49 -3.90 7.50 14.46
CA GLY A 49 -5.12 7.38 13.65
C GLY A 49 -5.13 6.11 12.80
N SER A 50 -4.02 5.78 12.14
CA SER A 50 -3.89 4.54 11.36
C SER A 50 -3.87 3.28 12.22
N SER A 51 -3.44 3.38 13.49
CA SER A 51 -3.46 2.28 14.46
C SER A 51 -4.80 2.11 15.18
N GLY A 52 -5.79 2.97 14.92
CA GLY A 52 -7.09 2.95 15.60
C GLY A 52 -7.03 3.37 17.07
N LEU A 53 -5.96 4.03 17.51
CA LEU A 53 -5.85 4.53 18.88
C LEU A 53 -6.74 5.75 19.06
N SER A 54 -7.21 5.99 20.28
CA SER A 54 -7.95 7.22 20.59
C SER A 54 -7.08 8.46 20.40
N ARG A 55 -7.73 9.55 19.96
CA ARG A 55 -7.14 10.87 19.75
C ARG A 55 -6.69 11.47 21.08
N THR A 56 -5.46 11.19 21.49
CA THR A 56 -4.91 11.59 22.79
C THR A 56 -3.50 12.15 22.59
N PRO A 57 -3.37 13.40 22.14
CA PRO A 57 -2.07 14.00 21.88
C PRO A 57 -1.16 14.07 23.12
N ASP A 58 -1.75 14.19 24.31
CA ASP A 58 -1.00 14.24 25.58
C ASP A 58 -0.15 12.99 25.85
N ARG A 59 -0.43 11.85 25.19
CA ARG A 59 0.42 10.65 25.23
C ARG A 59 1.84 10.94 24.74
N HIS A 60 2.01 11.97 23.91
CA HIS A 60 3.27 12.35 23.30
C HIS A 60 3.86 13.64 23.91
N ALA A 61 3.39 14.08 25.08
CA ALA A 61 3.84 15.32 25.73
C ALA A 61 5.37 15.39 25.95
N GLY A 62 6.04 14.24 26.12
CA GLY A 62 7.49 14.17 26.24
C GLY A 62 8.27 14.21 24.91
N SER A 63 7.58 14.33 23.77
CA SER A 63 8.21 14.29 22.43
C SER A 63 8.50 15.68 21.85
N PHE A 64 7.96 16.75 22.44
CA PHE A 64 8.11 18.12 21.95
C PHE A 64 8.46 19.08 23.11
N ALA A 65 9.09 20.21 22.79
CA ALA A 65 9.32 21.27 23.77
C ALA A 65 8.02 22.05 24.02
N GLU A 66 7.83 22.60 25.23
CA GLU A 66 6.60 23.36 25.56
C GLU A 66 6.34 24.53 24.59
N ALA A 67 7.41 25.15 24.07
CA ALA A 67 7.31 26.21 23.05
C ALA A 67 6.68 25.74 21.73
N ASP A 68 6.77 24.44 21.41
CA ASP A 68 6.26 23.84 20.17
C ASP A 68 4.89 23.16 20.36
N ARG A 69 4.32 23.22 21.58
CA ARG A 69 3.09 22.49 21.94
C ARG A 69 1.91 22.83 21.03
N SER A 70 1.71 24.10 20.70
CA SER A 70 0.61 24.53 19.81
C SER A 70 0.76 23.96 18.40
N GLU A 71 1.97 24.03 17.84
CA GLU A 71 2.28 23.48 16.51
C GLU A 71 2.13 21.96 16.49
N PHE A 72 2.60 21.27 17.53
CA PHE A 72 2.40 19.83 17.68
C PHE A 72 0.93 19.45 17.70
N LEU A 73 0.10 20.13 18.50
CA LEU A 73 -1.33 19.84 18.57
C LEU A 73 -2.04 20.06 17.23
N ARG A 74 -1.69 21.14 16.51
CA ARG A 74 -2.19 21.42 15.16
C ARG A 74 -1.82 20.29 14.19
N GLY A 75 -0.56 19.88 14.17
CA GLY A 75 -0.09 18.79 13.32
C GLY A 75 -0.71 17.44 13.70
N TYR A 76 -0.85 17.15 14.99
CA TYR A 76 -1.43 15.90 15.49
C TYR A 76 -2.87 15.72 15.05
N GLU A 77 -3.69 16.78 15.15
CA GLU A 77 -5.08 16.75 14.68
C GLU A 77 -5.16 16.45 13.17
N GLU A 78 -4.33 17.11 12.35
CA GLU A 78 -4.26 16.88 10.91
C GLU A 78 -3.82 15.45 10.58
N GLY A 79 -2.70 15.01 11.17
CA GLY A 79 -2.17 13.67 11.00
C GLY A 79 -3.17 12.60 11.44
N TYR A 80 -3.83 12.78 12.58
CA TYR A 80 -4.83 11.83 13.08
C TYR A 80 -6.01 11.71 12.13
N ASN A 81 -6.53 12.83 11.65
CA ASN A 81 -7.59 12.85 10.65
C ASN A 81 -7.15 12.14 9.36
N ALA A 82 -5.91 12.34 8.90
CA ALA A 82 -5.35 11.61 7.75
C ALA A 82 -5.21 10.10 8.03
N GLY A 83 -4.76 9.73 9.23
CA GLY A 83 -4.60 8.35 9.67
C GLY A 83 -5.93 7.59 9.74
N ILE A 84 -6.98 8.19 10.33
CA ILE A 84 -8.31 7.56 10.41
C ILE A 84 -9.06 7.55 9.08
N ARG A 85 -8.79 8.53 8.20
CA ARG A 85 -9.35 8.54 6.84
C ARG A 85 -8.73 7.45 5.98
N GLY A 86 -7.64 6.83 6.45
CA GLY A 86 -6.85 5.89 5.68
C GLY A 86 -6.33 6.61 4.45
N GLU A 87 -5.30 7.45 4.59
CA GLU A 87 -4.55 7.89 3.42
C GLU A 87 -4.27 6.66 2.56
N LYS A 88 -4.98 6.60 1.43
CA LYS A 88 -4.82 5.58 0.39
C LYS A 88 -3.31 5.44 0.21
N PRO A 89 -2.73 4.22 0.34
CA PRO A 89 -1.30 4.05 0.13
C PRO A 89 -0.96 4.76 -1.17
N ALA A 90 0.05 5.64 -1.12
CA ALA A 90 0.39 6.50 -2.24
C ALA A 90 0.44 5.65 -3.51
N SER A 91 -0.54 5.86 -4.40
CA SER A 91 -0.62 5.09 -5.63
C SER A 91 0.64 5.36 -6.41
N TYR A 92 1.37 4.30 -6.74
CA TYR A 92 2.58 4.36 -7.54
C TYR A 92 2.29 4.54 -9.03
N GLY A 93 1.06 4.93 -9.38
CA GLY A 93 0.61 5.21 -10.75
C GLY A 93 0.37 3.96 -11.60
N GLN A 94 0.48 2.76 -11.02
CA GLN A 94 0.17 1.51 -11.69
C GLN A 94 -1.31 1.18 -11.47
N PRO A 95 -2.02 0.60 -12.46
CA PRO A 95 -3.38 0.09 -12.24
C PRO A 95 -3.40 -1.01 -11.18
N LEU A 96 -4.45 -1.05 -10.36
CA LEU A 96 -4.65 -2.15 -9.42
C LEU A 96 -5.01 -3.43 -10.17
N THR A 97 -4.47 -4.55 -9.69
CA THR A 97 -4.81 -5.90 -10.11
C THR A 97 -5.30 -6.71 -8.91
N SER A 98 -6.02 -7.81 -9.19
CA SER A 98 -6.50 -8.73 -8.15
C SER A 98 -5.97 -10.13 -8.42
N VAL A 99 -5.44 -10.78 -7.39
CA VAL A 99 -5.02 -12.19 -7.41
C VAL A 99 -5.96 -12.98 -6.51
N ASN A 100 -6.65 -13.95 -7.08
CA ASN A 100 -7.61 -14.79 -6.36
C ASN A 100 -6.87 -15.91 -5.61
N GLY A 101 -7.18 -16.08 -4.33
CA GLY A 101 -6.72 -17.19 -3.50
C GLY A 101 -7.88 -17.90 -2.80
N PRO A 102 -7.63 -19.02 -2.11
CA PRO A 102 -8.65 -19.72 -1.35
C PRO A 102 -9.16 -18.83 -0.19
N GLY A 103 -10.40 -18.35 -0.30
CA GLY A 103 -11.03 -17.50 0.72
C GLY A 103 -10.49 -16.06 0.77
N THR A 104 -9.70 -15.66 -0.22
CA THR A 104 -9.05 -14.34 -0.24
C THR A 104 -8.96 -13.76 -1.65
N VAL A 105 -8.93 -12.43 -1.72
CA VAL A 105 -8.53 -11.70 -2.92
C VAL A 105 -7.44 -10.71 -2.53
N THR A 106 -6.24 -10.89 -3.07
CA THR A 106 -5.10 -10.00 -2.85
C THR A 106 -5.13 -8.89 -3.90
N ILE A 107 -5.14 -7.64 -3.46
CA ILE A 107 -5.10 -6.48 -4.34
C ILE A 107 -3.64 -6.04 -4.45
N GLN A 108 -3.17 -5.87 -5.68
CA GLN A 108 -1.79 -5.51 -5.98
C GLN A 108 -1.71 -4.22 -6.81
N GLU A 109 -0.63 -3.48 -6.62
CA GLU A 109 -0.21 -2.38 -7.47
C GLU A 109 1.20 -2.72 -7.98
N GLY A 110 1.27 -3.18 -9.24
CA GLY A 110 2.48 -3.81 -9.77
C GLY A 110 2.85 -5.06 -8.97
N ALA A 111 4.06 -5.09 -8.39
CA ALA A 111 4.54 -6.20 -7.57
C ALA A 111 4.17 -6.09 -6.07
N ARG A 112 3.57 -4.96 -5.65
CA ARG A 112 3.30 -4.68 -4.25
C ARG A 112 1.89 -5.09 -3.87
N THR A 113 1.73 -5.79 -2.75
CA THR A 113 0.42 -5.99 -2.13
C THR A 113 -0.07 -4.70 -1.48
N VAL A 114 -1.26 -4.25 -1.88
CA VAL A 114 -1.98 -3.12 -1.31
C VAL A 114 -2.80 -3.58 -0.11
N SER A 115 -3.65 -4.58 -0.32
CA SER A 115 -4.52 -5.14 0.73
C SER A 115 -4.93 -6.58 0.41
N VAL A 116 -5.54 -7.24 1.40
CA VAL A 116 -6.09 -8.59 1.25
C VAL A 116 -7.54 -8.57 1.73
N CYS A 117 -8.46 -8.90 0.84
CA CYS A 117 -9.88 -9.04 1.14
C CYS A 117 -10.14 -10.49 1.59
N LYS A 118 -10.79 -10.68 2.73
CA LYS A 118 -11.23 -12.01 3.19
C LYS A 118 -12.67 -12.26 2.74
N THR A 119 -12.87 -13.27 1.90
CA THR A 119 -14.19 -13.59 1.37
C THR A 119 -14.99 -14.46 2.34
N ALA A 120 -16.31 -14.46 2.18
CA ALA A 120 -17.24 -15.25 2.99
C ALA A 120 -17.17 -16.74 2.64
N SER A 121 -16.60 -17.09 1.48
CA SER A 121 -16.47 -18.47 1.02
C SER A 121 -15.16 -18.71 0.27
N PRO A 122 -14.63 -19.96 0.26
CA PRO A 122 -13.29 -20.26 -0.23
C PRO A 122 -13.12 -20.11 -1.75
N ASN A 123 -14.15 -20.40 -2.55
CA ASN A 123 -14.03 -20.41 -4.00
C ASN A 123 -14.42 -19.04 -4.57
N VAL A 124 -13.45 -18.27 -5.04
CA VAL A 124 -13.69 -16.99 -5.72
C VAL A 124 -14.04 -17.25 -7.18
N GLU A 125 -15.27 -16.92 -7.58
CA GLU A 125 -15.79 -17.14 -8.93
C GLU A 125 -15.50 -15.94 -9.84
N GLN A 126 -15.68 -14.72 -9.31
CA GLN A 126 -15.58 -13.49 -10.09
C GLN A 126 -15.12 -12.31 -9.23
N THR A 127 -14.32 -11.43 -9.82
CA THR A 127 -13.92 -10.14 -9.23
C THR A 127 -14.15 -9.01 -10.22
N LYS A 128 -14.50 -7.81 -9.69
CA LYS A 128 -14.71 -6.61 -10.51
C LYS A 128 -14.37 -5.35 -9.72
N PHE A 129 -13.42 -4.56 -10.21
CA PHE A 129 -13.18 -3.22 -9.68
C PHE A 129 -14.32 -2.27 -10.07
N ILE A 130 -14.70 -1.39 -9.15
CA ILE A 130 -15.69 -0.33 -9.37
C ILE A 130 -15.18 1.00 -8.78
N THR A 131 -15.88 2.10 -9.09
CA THR A 131 -15.58 3.44 -8.56
C THR A 131 -14.09 3.79 -8.71
N GLU A 132 -13.59 3.79 -9.95
CA GLU A 132 -12.18 4.11 -10.24
C GLU A 132 -11.17 3.25 -9.43
N GLN A 133 -11.48 1.96 -9.27
CA GLN A 133 -10.67 0.99 -8.50
C GLN A 133 -10.54 1.31 -7.00
N GLN A 134 -11.40 2.15 -6.44
CA GLN A 134 -11.47 2.37 -4.99
C GLN A 134 -12.17 1.21 -4.26
N GLN A 135 -12.97 0.44 -4.99
CA GLN A 135 -13.71 -0.70 -4.46
C GLN A 135 -13.58 -1.90 -5.39
N ILE A 136 -13.71 -3.09 -4.81
CA ILE A 136 -13.77 -4.35 -5.55
C ILE A 136 -14.97 -5.16 -5.08
N VAL A 137 -15.68 -5.73 -6.05
CA VAL A 137 -16.79 -6.63 -5.82
C VAL A 137 -16.29 -8.05 -6.06
N VAL A 138 -16.56 -8.94 -5.12
CA VAL A 138 -16.08 -10.32 -5.14
C VAL A 138 -17.27 -11.26 -5.00
N LYS A 139 -17.46 -12.16 -5.97
CA LYS A 139 -18.40 -13.28 -5.89
C LYS A 139 -17.66 -14.52 -5.42
N SER A 140 -18.13 -15.13 -4.34
CA SER A 140 -17.53 -16.36 -3.80
C SER A 140 -18.58 -17.36 -3.35
N ARG A 141 -18.24 -18.66 -3.44
CA ARG A 141 -19.13 -19.77 -3.08
C ARG A 141 -18.39 -20.86 -2.29
N GLY A 142 -19.11 -21.57 -1.44
CA GLY A 142 -18.64 -22.82 -0.84
C GLY A 142 -18.54 -23.96 -1.87
N ALA A 143 -18.15 -25.16 -1.42
CA ALA A 143 -18.24 -26.36 -2.26
C ALA A 143 -19.68 -26.68 -2.66
N HIS A 144 -20.61 -26.41 -1.75
CA HIS A 144 -22.05 -26.52 -1.94
C HIS A 144 -22.72 -25.29 -1.32
N GLY A 145 -23.75 -24.75 -1.97
CA GLY A 145 -24.52 -23.63 -1.45
C GLY A 145 -24.57 -22.41 -2.38
N PRO A 146 -25.32 -21.37 -1.99
CA PRO A 146 -25.47 -20.15 -2.78
C PRO A 146 -24.18 -19.33 -2.80
N ALA A 147 -23.96 -18.59 -3.88
CA ALA A 147 -22.87 -17.63 -3.95
C ALA A 147 -23.19 -16.37 -3.13
N THR A 148 -22.15 -15.75 -2.57
CA THR A 148 -22.17 -14.47 -1.88
C THR A 148 -21.44 -13.44 -2.71
N VAL A 149 -21.95 -12.21 -2.73
CA VAL A 149 -21.31 -11.07 -3.38
C VAL A 149 -20.96 -10.04 -2.31
N GLN A 150 -19.68 -9.77 -2.14
CA GLN A 150 -19.14 -8.83 -1.15
C GLN A 150 -18.52 -7.63 -1.84
N LEU A 151 -18.71 -6.45 -1.26
CA LEU A 151 -18.04 -5.21 -1.64
C LEU A 151 -16.91 -4.94 -0.65
N PHE A 152 -15.71 -4.69 -1.14
CA PHE A 152 -14.54 -4.35 -0.34
C PHE A 152 -13.95 -3.01 -0.75
N ASP A 153 -13.37 -2.33 0.22
CA ASP A 153 -12.46 -1.20 0.02
C ASP A 153 -11.10 -1.71 -0.45
N THR A 154 -10.58 -1.18 -1.56
CA THR A 154 -9.34 -1.71 -2.16
C THR A 154 -8.09 -1.30 -1.39
N ALA A 155 -8.13 -0.19 -0.65
CA ALA A 155 -6.99 0.30 0.11
C ALA A 155 -6.81 -0.50 1.41
N THR A 156 -7.92 -0.84 2.08
CA THR A 156 -7.87 -1.48 3.41
C THR A 156 -8.25 -2.95 3.41
N GLY A 157 -8.91 -3.46 2.37
CA GLY A 157 -9.49 -4.81 2.34
C GLY A 157 -10.72 -4.97 3.25
N THR A 158 -11.26 -3.86 3.78
CA THR A 158 -12.44 -3.89 4.67
C THR A 158 -13.71 -4.14 3.87
N GLU A 159 -14.54 -5.07 4.34
CA GLU A 159 -15.88 -5.30 3.77
C GLU A 159 -16.81 -4.11 4.04
N LYS A 160 -17.43 -3.59 2.97
CA LYS A 160 -18.38 -2.47 3.00
C LYS A 160 -19.83 -2.89 2.79
N GLY A 161 -20.05 -4.10 2.25
CA GLY A 161 -21.39 -4.61 2.00
C GLY A 161 -21.38 -6.07 1.55
N ARG A 162 -22.52 -6.73 1.71
CA ARG A 162 -22.73 -8.13 1.35
C ARG A 162 -24.16 -8.37 0.91
N VAL A 163 -24.34 -9.19 -0.11
CA VAL A 163 -25.63 -9.69 -0.58
C VAL A 163 -25.48 -11.12 -1.08
N MET A 164 -26.53 -11.93 -1.03
CA MET A 164 -26.53 -13.23 -1.69
C MET A 164 -26.70 -13.05 -3.20
N ALA A 165 -26.05 -13.87 -4.02
CA ALA A 165 -26.10 -13.71 -5.47
C ALA A 165 -27.53 -13.82 -6.04
N TYR A 166 -28.36 -14.71 -5.47
CA TYR A 166 -29.76 -14.89 -5.87
C TYR A 166 -30.69 -13.75 -5.42
N ASP A 167 -30.25 -12.92 -4.47
CA ASP A 167 -31.02 -11.76 -4.01
C ASP A 167 -30.84 -10.55 -4.93
N ILE A 168 -29.85 -10.59 -5.84
CA ILE A 168 -29.60 -9.52 -6.81
C ILE A 168 -30.70 -9.57 -7.88
N LYS A 169 -31.71 -8.72 -7.70
CA LYS A 169 -32.82 -8.56 -8.64
C LYS A 169 -32.79 -7.16 -9.23
N ASN A 170 -33.11 -7.03 -10.52
CA ASN A 170 -33.14 -5.74 -11.22
C ASN A 170 -31.87 -4.90 -11.00
N ASN A 171 -30.70 -5.55 -10.96
CA ASN A 171 -29.40 -4.92 -10.71
C ASN A 171 -29.25 -4.19 -9.36
N GLN A 172 -30.00 -4.59 -8.33
CA GLN A 172 -29.86 -4.03 -6.98
C GLN A 172 -29.15 -5.00 -6.02
N PRO A 173 -28.23 -4.51 -5.17
CA PRO A 173 -27.72 -3.13 -5.13
C PRO A 173 -26.87 -2.81 -6.38
N ALA A 174 -26.83 -1.53 -6.79
CA ALA A 174 -26.17 -1.12 -8.05
C ALA A 174 -24.70 -1.56 -8.16
N TRP A 175 -23.97 -1.62 -7.04
CA TRP A 175 -22.59 -2.10 -7.01
C TRP A 175 -22.47 -3.60 -7.31
N ALA A 176 -23.53 -4.39 -7.11
CA ALA A 176 -23.58 -5.82 -7.39
C ALA A 176 -24.16 -6.14 -8.78
N ALA A 177 -24.45 -5.13 -9.61
CA ALA A 177 -25.02 -5.32 -10.94
C ALA A 177 -24.13 -6.22 -11.82
N GLY A 178 -24.73 -7.30 -12.34
CA GLY A 178 -24.04 -8.32 -13.15
C GLY A 178 -23.26 -9.37 -12.35
N MET A 179 -23.38 -9.39 -11.02
CA MET A 179 -22.75 -10.39 -10.13
C MET A 179 -23.75 -11.45 -9.61
N GLY A 180 -24.98 -11.43 -10.11
CA GLY A 180 -26.03 -12.40 -9.78
C GLY A 180 -25.74 -13.81 -10.28
N GLU A 181 -26.69 -14.73 -10.08
CA GLU A 181 -26.70 -16.05 -10.75
C GLU A 181 -26.83 -15.91 -12.28
#